data_AF-A0AA87U2A2-F1
#
_entry.id   AF-A0AA87U2A2-F1
#
_cell.length_a   1.000
_cell.length_b   1.000
_cell.length_c   1.000
_cell.angle_alpha   90.00
_cell.angle_beta   90.00
_cell.angle_gamma   90.00
#
_symmetry.space_group_name_H-M   'P 1'
#
loop_
_entity.id
_entity.type
_entity.pdbx_description
1 polymer ?
#
loop_
_entity_poly.entity_id
_entity_poly.type
_entity_poly.pdbx_seq_one_letter_code
_entity_poly.pdbx_strand_id
1 'polypeptide(L)'
;MNSAQSSEPELQHNLRHLRVFLMVVDTASVTKAAELCHVSQPAVTQALSKIERGVGMALFTRTAQGLFVNKQGEVLAKRVRRAFGYLDPALSDLSPRLRITATTAQLQALIAVREMENFTLAARRLGLAQPTVHRAVTQLEQEAARPLFERTSYGIVATRTAQTLAQAARLAFAELSQAEADLAETVSEEAGRIVIGAMPLSRSYVLPQAIANFRTLRPKIPIQVVEGPYADLLAGLRRGEIDFLIGALRDPAPIGDVEQRVLFTDTLVLVAGRDHPLIGKDNIALEELASYPWVVGLSGTPIRKHFDAMFDSLGRRPASIVESGSLILMRELLDRTDHLGCISYLQAEAELTRGLIKALPYNLDHTARPIGLTLRSGWMPTAAQEQFLDLVRQRVGTPL
;
A
#
# COMPACT_ATOMS: atom_id res chain seq x y z
N MET A 1 -22.59 24.92 -1.71
CA MET A 1 -23.21 24.05 -0.68
C MET A 1 -22.09 23.39 0.10
N ASN A 2 -21.84 23.87 1.31
CA ASN A 2 -20.98 23.23 2.30
C ASN A 2 -21.62 21.90 2.70
N SER A 3 -21.03 20.77 2.28
CA SER A 3 -21.34 19.48 2.86
C SER A 3 -20.32 19.20 3.97
N ALA A 4 -20.85 19.12 5.19
CA ALA A 4 -20.16 18.84 6.43
C ALA A 4 -19.06 17.77 6.28
N GLN A 5 -17.82 18.17 6.56
CA GLN A 5 -16.82 17.25 7.07
C GLN A 5 -17.33 16.77 8.43
N SER A 6 -17.97 15.60 8.44
CA SER A 6 -18.19 14.82 9.65
C SER A 6 -16.82 14.53 10.26
N SER A 7 -16.49 15.29 11.30
CA SER A 7 -15.31 15.07 12.14
C SER A 7 -15.51 13.80 12.95
N GLU A 8 -15.13 12.66 12.37
CA GLU A 8 -14.78 11.50 13.18
C GLU A 8 -13.67 11.90 14.16
N PRO A 9 -13.66 11.39 15.39
CA PRO A 9 -12.56 11.62 16.31
C PRO A 9 -11.32 10.88 15.79
N GLU A 10 -10.61 11.50 14.85
CA GLU A 10 -9.32 11.03 14.37
C GLU A 10 -8.37 11.10 15.56
N LEU A 11 -7.68 10.00 15.89
CA LEU A 11 -6.75 9.99 17.00
C LEU A 11 -5.66 11.01 16.68
N GLN A 12 -5.68 12.15 17.36
CA GLN A 12 -4.62 13.12 17.19
C GLN A 12 -3.37 12.51 17.80
N HIS A 13 -2.54 11.89 16.94
CA HIS A 13 -1.39 11.05 17.22
C HIS A 13 -0.27 11.77 17.98
N ASN A 14 -0.52 12.23 19.19
CA ASN A 14 0.45 12.96 20.00
C ASN A 14 1.53 11.99 20.50
N LEU A 15 2.69 12.02 19.85
CA LEU A 15 3.79 11.11 20.12
C LEU A 15 4.23 11.13 21.59
N ARG A 16 4.22 12.31 22.23
CA ARG A 16 4.57 12.43 23.66
C ARG A 16 3.57 11.70 24.55
N HIS A 17 2.27 11.86 24.30
CA HIS A 17 1.26 11.11 25.07
C HIS A 17 1.39 9.60 24.83
N LEU A 18 1.65 9.17 23.58
CA LEU A 18 1.82 7.76 23.25
C LEU A 18 3.06 7.14 23.93
N ARG A 19 4.16 7.90 24.09
CA ARG A 19 5.31 7.46 24.88
C ARG A 19 4.99 7.31 26.36
N VAL A 20 4.28 8.29 26.93
CA VAL A 20 3.82 8.22 28.33
C VAL A 20 2.89 7.02 28.52
N PHE A 21 1.98 6.77 27.57
CA PHE A 21 1.11 5.61 27.56
C PHE A 21 1.91 4.30 27.60
N LEU A 22 2.87 4.10 26.70
CA LEU A 22 3.73 2.91 26.73
C LEU A 22 4.49 2.78 28.06
N MET A 23 5.00 3.88 28.60
CA MET A 23 5.69 3.86 29.90
C MET A 23 4.78 3.38 31.03
N VAL A 24 3.52 3.79 31.04
CA VAL A 24 2.53 3.31 32.02
C VAL A 24 2.21 1.84 31.80
N VAL A 25 2.08 1.39 30.56
CA VAL A 25 1.90 -0.03 30.21
C VAL A 25 3.07 -0.88 30.73
N ASP A 26 4.30 -0.43 30.53
CA ASP A 26 5.50 -1.19 30.88
C ASP A 26 5.78 -1.21 32.39
N THR A 27 5.37 -0.16 33.11
CA THR A 27 5.62 -0.02 34.56
C THR A 27 4.45 -0.41 35.46
N ALA A 28 3.24 -0.53 34.89
CA ALA A 28 1.98 -0.65 35.64
C ALA A 28 1.80 0.40 36.75
N SER A 29 2.43 1.59 36.61
CA SER A 29 2.45 2.62 37.66
C SER A 29 2.55 4.02 37.08
N VAL A 30 1.55 4.86 37.39
CA VAL A 30 1.53 6.28 37.01
C VAL A 30 2.69 7.04 37.66
N THR A 31 3.01 6.74 38.92
CA THR A 31 4.12 7.37 39.65
C THR A 31 5.46 7.06 39.01
N LYS A 32 5.73 5.77 38.77
CA LYS A 32 7.00 5.33 38.17
C LYS A 32 7.14 5.84 36.73
N ALA A 33 6.04 5.85 35.97
CA ALA A 33 6.04 6.41 34.62
C ALA A 33 6.31 7.92 34.61
N ALA A 34 5.76 8.67 35.58
CA ALA A 34 6.01 10.11 35.71
C ALA A 34 7.49 10.40 35.98
N GLU A 35 8.11 9.65 36.88
CA GLU A 35 9.55 9.75 37.19
C GLU A 35 10.41 9.44 35.96
N LEU A 36 10.15 8.32 35.27
CA LEU A 36 10.92 7.89 34.08
C LEU A 36 10.72 8.80 32.87
N CYS A 37 9.55 9.42 32.72
CA CYS A 37 9.28 10.39 31.66
C CYS A 37 9.66 11.83 32.04
N HIS A 38 10.16 12.08 33.26
CA HIS A 38 10.46 13.40 33.79
C HIS A 38 9.29 14.39 33.67
N VAL A 39 8.09 13.95 34.04
CA VAL A 39 6.86 14.77 34.07
C VAL A 39 6.15 14.62 35.41
N SER A 40 5.18 15.48 35.69
CA SER A 40 4.34 15.34 36.88
C SER A 40 3.31 14.22 36.72
N GLN A 41 2.90 13.59 37.82
CA GLN A 41 1.83 12.57 37.80
C GLN A 41 0.49 13.09 37.22
N PRO A 42 0.06 14.35 37.51
CA PRO A 42 -1.10 14.92 36.83
C PRO A 42 -0.94 15.00 35.31
N ALA A 43 0.28 15.27 34.80
CA ALA A 43 0.54 15.30 33.36
C ALA A 43 0.44 13.90 32.72
N VAL A 44 0.90 12.84 33.42
CA VAL A 44 0.69 11.45 32.98
C VAL A 44 -0.81 11.13 32.91
N THR A 45 -1.54 11.42 33.98
CA THR A 45 -2.98 11.17 34.05
C THR A 45 -3.72 11.91 32.92
N GLN A 46 -3.38 13.18 32.69
CA GLN A 46 -3.98 13.96 31.62
C GLN A 46 -3.65 13.42 30.22
N ALA A 47 -2.43 12.92 30.01
CA ALA A 47 -2.03 12.30 28.74
C ALA A 47 -2.85 11.04 28.47
N LEU A 48 -2.99 10.15 29.46
CA LEU A 48 -3.82 8.94 29.36
C LEU A 48 -5.28 9.30 29.07
N SER A 49 -5.87 10.22 29.83
CA SER A 49 -7.26 10.64 29.61
C SER A 49 -7.49 11.34 28.26
N LYS A 50 -6.47 11.96 27.66
CA LYS A 50 -6.56 12.49 26.29
C LYS A 50 -6.58 11.36 25.26
N ILE A 51 -5.76 10.32 25.44
CA ILE A 51 -5.76 9.15 24.56
C ILE A 51 -7.09 8.42 24.67
N GLU A 52 -7.55 8.10 25.88
CA GLU A 52 -8.82 7.39 26.12
C GLU A 52 -10.02 8.14 25.54
N ARG A 53 -10.04 9.48 25.63
CA ARG A 53 -11.07 10.30 24.97
C ARG A 53 -10.96 10.29 23.45
N GLY A 54 -9.75 10.27 22.91
CA GLY A 54 -9.51 10.18 21.48
C GLY A 54 -9.98 8.85 20.89
N VAL A 55 -9.73 7.73 21.59
CA VAL A 55 -10.20 6.40 21.17
C VAL A 55 -11.65 6.11 21.56
N GLY A 56 -12.26 6.91 22.44
CA GLY A 56 -13.63 6.69 22.92
C GLY A 56 -13.80 5.53 23.91
N MET A 57 -12.70 4.99 24.46
CA MET A 57 -12.71 3.81 25.32
C MET A 57 -11.64 3.87 26.42
N ALA A 58 -11.90 3.22 27.55
CA ALA A 58 -10.89 3.06 28.60
C ALA A 58 -9.81 2.07 28.15
N LEU A 59 -8.55 2.40 28.41
CA LEU A 59 -7.39 1.57 28.05
C LEU A 59 -6.75 0.92 29.28
N PHE A 60 -7.16 1.35 30.48
CA PHE A 60 -6.71 0.82 31.75
C PHE A 60 -7.90 0.52 32.66
N THR A 61 -7.73 -0.52 33.49
CA THR A 61 -8.65 -0.87 34.57
C THR A 61 -7.99 -0.52 35.90
N ARG A 62 -8.74 0.18 36.76
CA ARG A 62 -8.33 0.44 38.15
C ARG A 62 -8.83 -0.69 39.04
N THR A 63 -7.93 -1.33 39.77
CA THR A 63 -8.24 -2.33 40.80
C THR A 63 -7.68 -1.90 42.15
N ALA A 64 -8.01 -2.63 43.21
CA ALA A 64 -7.43 -2.42 44.54
C ALA A 64 -5.90 -2.60 44.54
N GLN A 65 -5.35 -3.38 43.60
CA GLN A 65 -3.92 -3.64 43.47
C GLN A 65 -3.17 -2.63 42.55
N GLY A 66 -3.88 -1.73 41.85
CA GLY A 66 -3.24 -0.72 41.00
C GLY A 66 -3.96 -0.43 39.67
N LEU A 67 -3.21 0.13 38.73
CA LEU A 67 -3.67 0.46 37.38
C LEU A 67 -3.09 -0.56 36.39
N PHE A 68 -3.95 -1.31 35.72
CA PHE A 68 -3.53 -2.34 34.77
C PHE A 68 -4.06 -2.03 33.38
N VAL A 69 -3.26 -2.31 32.36
CA VAL A 69 -3.71 -2.23 30.96
C VAL A 69 -4.82 -3.26 30.72
N ASN A 70 -5.87 -2.88 30.00
CA ASN A 70 -6.92 -3.81 29.59
C ASN A 70 -6.67 -4.32 28.16
N LYS A 71 -7.55 -5.18 27.63
CA LYS A 71 -7.41 -5.74 26.28
C LYS A 71 -7.28 -4.67 25.19
N GLN A 72 -8.04 -3.59 25.27
CA GLN A 72 -7.99 -2.46 24.34
C GLN A 72 -6.63 -1.73 24.43
N GLY A 73 -6.16 -1.51 25.66
CA GLY A 73 -4.83 -0.96 25.92
C GLY A 73 -3.71 -1.84 25.35
N GLU A 74 -3.82 -3.16 25.42
CA GLU A 74 -2.84 -4.09 24.83
C GLU A 74 -2.81 -3.99 23.29
N VAL A 75 -3.98 -3.90 22.66
CA VAL A 75 -4.12 -3.70 21.21
C VAL A 75 -3.41 -2.40 20.78
N LEU A 76 -3.71 -1.29 21.44
CA LEU A 76 -3.07 -0.01 21.15
C LEU A 76 -1.56 -0.08 21.41
N ALA A 77 -1.12 -0.66 22.54
CA ALA A 77 0.29 -0.77 22.89
C ALA A 77 1.08 -1.56 21.85
N LYS A 78 0.51 -2.63 21.28
CA LYS A 78 1.15 -3.41 20.21
C LYS A 78 1.44 -2.54 18.97
N ARG A 79 0.47 -1.74 18.52
CA ARG A 79 0.62 -0.84 17.36
C ARG A 79 1.54 0.33 17.63
N VAL A 80 1.42 0.96 18.81
CA VAL A 80 2.28 2.08 19.21
C VAL A 80 3.74 1.64 19.32
N ARG A 81 4.02 0.45 19.86
CA ARG A 81 5.39 -0.11 19.88
C ARG A 81 5.94 -0.31 18.48
N ARG A 82 5.14 -0.84 17.54
CA ARG A 82 5.55 -0.98 16.13
C ARG A 82 5.81 0.36 15.47
N ALA A 83 4.95 1.35 15.71
CA ALA A 83 5.12 2.71 15.20
C ALA A 83 6.46 3.32 15.66
N PHE A 84 6.78 3.22 16.96
CA PHE A 84 8.07 3.66 17.48
C PHE A 84 9.24 2.77 17.04
N GLY A 85 9.02 1.49 16.76
CA GLY A 85 10.02 0.61 16.16
C GLY A 85 10.51 1.08 14.79
N TYR A 86 9.63 1.71 13.99
CA TYR A 86 10.02 2.37 12.75
C TYR A 86 10.65 3.74 13.00
N LEU A 87 10.05 4.55 13.88
CA LEU A 87 10.38 5.96 14.03
C LEU A 87 11.65 6.22 14.87
N ASP A 88 11.85 5.50 15.97
CA ASP A 88 12.90 5.78 16.95
C ASP A 88 14.33 5.54 16.46
N PRO A 89 14.61 4.52 15.61
CA PRO A 89 15.91 4.39 14.96
C PRO A 89 16.22 5.61 14.08
N ALA A 90 15.29 5.98 13.19
CA ALA A 90 15.48 7.10 12.26
C ALA A 90 15.64 8.46 12.96
N LEU A 91 14.90 8.68 14.06
CA LEU A 91 15.09 9.88 14.88
C LEU A 91 16.46 9.91 15.56
N SER A 92 16.95 8.79 16.08
CA SER A 92 18.26 8.75 16.75
C SER A 92 19.45 8.86 15.83
N ASP A 93 19.35 8.34 14.61
CA ASP A 93 20.37 8.54 13.58
C ASP A 93 20.57 10.02 13.24
N LEU A 94 19.52 10.83 13.37
CA LEU A 94 19.58 12.29 13.26
C LEU A 94 20.09 12.94 14.55
N SER A 95 19.40 12.70 15.67
CA SER A 95 19.74 13.21 16.99
C SER A 95 18.98 12.43 18.06
N PRO A 96 19.65 11.82 19.05
CA PRO A 96 18.98 11.05 20.10
C PRO A 96 17.88 11.83 20.84
N ARG A 97 18.01 13.17 20.95
CA ARG A 97 17.02 14.04 21.59
C ARG A 97 15.69 14.09 20.83
N LEU A 98 15.72 13.96 19.50
CA LEU A 98 14.52 14.00 18.65
C LEU A 98 13.52 12.89 18.98
N ARG A 99 13.95 11.78 19.59
CA ARG A 99 13.01 10.77 20.10
C ARG A 99 11.96 11.41 21.02
N ILE A 100 12.38 12.35 21.87
CA ILE A 100 11.52 12.95 22.89
C ILE A 100 10.86 14.23 22.38
N THR A 101 11.57 15.02 21.56
CA THR A 101 11.16 16.37 21.18
C THR A 101 10.40 16.45 19.86
N ALA A 102 10.60 15.50 18.93
CA ALA A 102 9.92 15.53 17.65
C ALA A 102 8.40 15.40 17.82
N THR A 103 7.68 16.27 17.12
CA THR A 103 6.21 16.33 17.17
C THR A 103 5.58 15.78 15.90
N THR A 104 4.33 15.37 16.01
CA THR A 104 3.52 14.89 14.88
C THR A 104 3.46 15.92 13.75
N ALA A 105 3.23 17.19 14.07
CA ALA A 105 3.15 18.27 13.09
C ALA A 105 4.48 18.49 12.35
N GLN A 106 5.61 18.38 13.04
CA GLN A 106 6.94 18.47 12.43
C GLN A 106 7.20 17.30 11.47
N LEU A 107 6.86 16.07 11.86
CA LEU A 107 7.02 14.91 10.99
C LEU A 107 6.06 14.94 9.79
N GLN A 108 4.82 15.42 9.97
CA GLN A 108 3.88 15.65 8.87
C GLN A 108 4.39 16.72 7.89
N ALA A 109 4.97 17.82 8.40
CA ALA A 109 5.60 18.85 7.59
C ALA A 109 6.80 18.28 6.80
N LEU A 110 7.67 17.51 7.45
CA LEU A 110 8.79 16.82 6.79
C LEU A 110 8.31 15.93 5.63
N ILE A 111 7.29 15.10 5.88
CA ILE A 111 6.67 14.24 4.87
C ILE A 111 6.14 15.05 3.68
N ALA A 112 5.35 16.09 3.97
CA ALA A 112 4.71 16.90 2.93
C ALA A 112 5.74 17.65 2.08
N VAL A 113 6.78 18.24 2.69
CA VAL A 113 7.84 18.96 1.96
C VAL A 113 8.68 17.99 1.13
N ARG A 114 8.98 16.79 1.66
CA ARG A 114 9.70 15.76 0.90
C ARG A 114 8.92 15.29 -0.33
N GLU A 115 7.60 15.20 -0.26
CA GLU A 115 6.77 14.74 -1.38
C GLU A 115 6.50 15.80 -2.44
N MET A 116 6.32 17.04 -1.99
CA MET A 116 5.98 18.16 -2.87
C MET A 116 7.20 18.88 -3.43
N GLU A 117 8.38 18.65 -2.85
CA GLU A 117 9.63 19.36 -3.16
C GLU A 117 9.45 20.89 -3.21
N ASN A 118 8.50 21.37 -2.40
CA ASN A 118 8.03 22.76 -2.40
C ASN A 118 7.23 23.06 -1.13
N PHE A 119 7.68 24.04 -0.33
CA PHE A 119 7.02 24.42 0.92
C PHE A 119 5.60 24.96 0.74
N THR A 120 5.33 25.69 -0.35
CA THR A 120 4.01 26.26 -0.61
C THR A 120 3.01 25.18 -0.94
N LEU A 121 3.40 24.21 -1.78
CA LEU A 121 2.55 23.05 -2.11
C LEU A 121 2.35 22.14 -0.89
N ALA A 122 3.40 21.92 -0.10
CA ALA A 122 3.31 21.17 1.15
C ALA A 122 2.33 21.82 2.14
N ALA A 123 2.39 23.14 2.30
CA ALA A 123 1.48 23.89 3.15
C ALA A 123 0.03 23.82 2.68
N ARG A 124 -0.21 23.92 1.36
CA ARG A 124 -1.54 23.71 0.77
C ARG A 124 -2.07 22.29 1.03
N ARG A 125 -1.22 21.26 0.85
CA ARG A 125 -1.59 19.86 1.14
C ARG A 125 -2.01 19.66 2.59
N LEU A 126 -1.32 20.32 3.53
CA LEU A 126 -1.61 20.22 4.96
C LEU A 126 -2.72 21.16 5.44
N GLY A 127 -3.26 22.04 4.57
CA GLY A 127 -4.23 23.06 4.97
C GLY A 127 -3.64 24.12 5.93
N LEU A 128 -2.33 24.37 5.85
CA LEU A 128 -1.59 25.28 6.74
C LEU A 128 -1.03 26.48 5.98
N ALA A 129 -0.67 27.53 6.70
CA ALA A 129 0.13 28.62 6.17
C ALA A 129 1.58 28.15 5.92
N GLN A 130 2.20 28.59 4.81
CA GLN A 130 3.58 28.24 4.46
C GLN A 130 4.60 28.52 5.59
N PRO A 131 4.54 29.65 6.33
CA PRO A 131 5.46 29.89 7.45
C PRO A 131 5.37 28.86 8.57
N THR A 132 4.20 28.23 8.76
CA THR A 132 4.00 27.17 9.77
C THR A 132 4.76 25.91 9.39
N VAL A 133 4.66 25.49 8.12
CA VAL A 133 5.39 24.32 7.60
C VAL A 133 6.90 24.56 7.62
N HIS A 134 7.33 25.74 7.17
CA HIS A 134 8.74 26.11 7.20
C HIS A 134 9.29 26.07 8.62
N ARG A 135 8.61 26.71 9.59
CA ARG A 135 9.04 26.70 11.00
C ARG A 135 9.15 25.29 11.58
N ALA A 136 8.19 24.42 11.27
CA ALA A 136 8.19 23.04 11.74
C ALA A 136 9.42 22.26 11.23
N VAL A 137 9.76 22.40 9.95
CA VAL A 137 10.97 21.79 9.37
C VAL A 137 12.24 22.42 9.96
N THR A 138 12.32 23.75 10.04
CA THR A 138 13.49 24.43 10.59
C THR A 138 13.77 24.03 12.05
N GLN A 139 12.73 23.83 12.86
CA GLN A 139 12.92 23.37 14.23
C GLN A 139 13.48 21.94 14.30
N LEU A 140 13.04 21.02 13.41
CA LEU A 140 13.66 19.70 13.29
C LEU A 140 15.14 19.81 12.90
N GLU A 141 15.49 20.68 11.95
CA GLU A 141 16.86 20.91 11.51
C GLU A 141 17.75 21.46 12.64
N GLN A 142 17.21 22.40 13.43
CA GLN A 142 17.90 22.97 14.59
C GLN A 142 18.18 21.91 15.66
N GLU A 143 17.18 21.07 15.99
CA GLU A 143 17.34 19.99 16.97
C GLU A 143 18.24 18.84 16.47
N ALA A 144 18.28 18.62 15.14
CA ALA A 144 19.20 17.70 14.48
C ALA A 144 20.61 18.26 14.27
N ALA A 145 20.80 19.57 14.47
CA ALA A 145 22.00 20.34 14.14
C ALA A 145 22.53 20.08 12.71
N ARG A 146 21.62 19.85 11.75
CA ARG A 146 21.96 19.59 10.34
C ARG A 146 20.78 19.89 9.42
N PRO A 147 21.03 20.31 8.16
CA PRO A 147 19.96 20.50 7.19
C PRO A 147 19.29 19.16 6.83
N LEU A 148 17.97 19.18 6.72
CA LEU A 148 17.16 18.08 6.21
C LEU A 148 16.85 18.27 4.73
N PHE A 149 17.00 19.50 4.23
CA PHE A 149 16.77 19.84 2.85
C PHE A 149 17.86 20.73 2.27
N GLU A 150 18.13 20.55 0.99
CA GLU A 150 19.11 21.31 0.22
C GLU A 150 18.41 22.08 -0.89
N ARG A 151 18.83 23.33 -1.11
CA ARG A 151 18.36 24.12 -2.26
C ARG A 151 19.22 23.78 -3.46
N THR A 152 18.58 23.42 -4.55
CA THR A 152 19.20 23.15 -5.85
C THR A 152 18.67 24.16 -6.88
N SER A 153 19.25 24.16 -8.08
CA SER A 153 18.77 24.98 -9.21
C SER A 153 17.34 24.65 -9.64
N TYR A 154 16.83 23.47 -9.29
CA TYR A 154 15.50 22.98 -9.69
C TYR A 154 14.48 22.95 -8.54
N GLY A 155 14.87 23.30 -7.31
CA GLY A 155 13.95 23.32 -6.18
C GLY A 155 14.60 22.95 -4.86
N ILE A 156 13.83 22.32 -3.98
CA ILE A 156 14.32 21.83 -2.69
C ILE A 156 14.29 20.30 -2.67
N VAL A 157 15.42 19.69 -2.30
CA VAL A 157 15.58 18.24 -2.30
C VAL A 157 15.87 17.77 -0.88
N ALA A 158 15.18 16.71 -0.46
CA ALA A 158 15.41 16.10 0.86
C ALA A 158 16.76 15.36 0.88
N THR A 159 17.55 15.57 1.92
CA THR A 159 18.79 14.80 2.15
C THR A 159 18.46 13.32 2.37
N ARG A 160 19.44 12.42 2.21
CA ARG A 160 19.25 10.98 2.45
C ARG A 160 18.64 10.70 3.83
N THR A 161 19.09 11.41 4.87
CA THR A 161 18.58 11.22 6.23
C THR A 161 17.14 11.74 6.39
N ALA A 162 16.80 12.86 5.74
CA ALA A 162 15.42 13.36 5.70
C ALA A 162 14.48 12.40 4.96
N GLN A 163 14.95 11.77 3.87
CA GLN A 163 14.21 10.73 3.16
C GLN A 163 13.94 9.52 4.06
N THR A 164 14.96 9.03 4.78
CA THR A 164 14.81 7.92 5.74
C THR A 164 13.84 8.27 6.87
N LEU A 165 13.95 9.47 7.47
CA LEU A 165 13.04 9.89 8.55
C LEU A 165 11.61 10.07 8.04
N ALA A 166 11.39 10.70 6.88
CA ALA A 166 10.06 10.85 6.29
C ALA A 166 9.41 9.49 6.01
N GLN A 167 10.21 8.52 5.56
CA GLN A 167 9.78 7.15 5.32
C GLN A 167 9.40 6.43 6.62
N ALA A 168 10.24 6.51 7.65
CA ALA A 168 9.97 5.95 8.97
C ALA A 168 8.72 6.57 9.62
N ALA A 169 8.56 7.89 9.52
CA ALA A 169 7.39 8.59 10.04
C ALA A 169 6.09 8.19 9.33
N ARG A 170 6.11 7.99 8.00
CA ARG A 170 4.94 7.46 7.28
C ARG A 170 4.53 6.08 7.76
N LEU A 171 5.49 5.17 7.90
CA LEU A 171 5.22 3.82 8.42
C LEU A 171 4.69 3.86 9.86
N ALA A 172 5.24 4.74 10.70
CA ALA A 172 4.74 4.92 12.05
C ALA A 172 3.30 5.44 12.08
N PHE A 173 2.95 6.44 11.26
CA PHE A 173 1.59 6.94 11.16
C PHE A 173 0.62 5.92 10.56
N ALA A 174 1.08 5.10 9.61
CA ALA A 174 0.30 3.98 9.10
C ALA A 174 -0.03 2.98 10.22
N GLU A 175 0.95 2.57 11.05
CA GLU A 175 0.69 1.69 12.20
C GLU A 175 -0.29 2.29 13.20
N LEU A 176 -0.21 3.59 13.47
CA LEU A 176 -1.15 4.24 14.37
C LEU A 176 -2.57 4.34 13.78
N SER A 177 -2.69 4.58 12.47
CA SER A 177 -3.98 4.54 11.77
C SER A 177 -4.59 3.13 11.80
N GLN A 178 -3.77 2.08 11.66
CA GLN A 178 -4.23 0.69 11.82
C GLN A 178 -4.64 0.37 13.27
N ALA A 179 -4.11 1.09 14.27
CA ALA A 179 -4.52 0.92 15.66
C ALA A 179 -5.96 1.35 15.90
N GLU A 180 -6.43 2.41 15.23
CA GLU A 180 -7.83 2.84 15.30
C GLU A 180 -8.77 1.74 14.79
N ALA A 181 -8.42 1.11 13.66
CA ALA A 181 -9.18 0.00 13.10
C ALA A 181 -9.20 -1.24 14.02
N ASP A 182 -8.04 -1.61 14.60
CA ASP A 182 -7.97 -2.73 15.55
C ASP A 182 -8.75 -2.46 16.85
N LEU A 183 -8.79 -1.20 17.31
CA LEU A 183 -9.56 -0.82 18.50
C LEU A 183 -11.06 -0.85 18.23
N ALA A 184 -11.52 -0.34 17.09
CA ALA A 184 -12.94 -0.41 16.69
C ALA A 184 -13.43 -1.87 16.61
N GLU A 185 -12.58 -2.78 16.13
CA GLU A 185 -12.90 -4.21 16.09
C GLU A 185 -13.21 -4.78 17.49
N THR A 186 -12.56 -4.28 18.55
CA THR A 186 -12.80 -4.77 19.93
C THR A 186 -14.20 -4.49 20.45
N VAL A 187 -14.90 -3.51 19.84
CA VAL A 187 -16.30 -3.17 20.12
C VAL A 187 -17.22 -3.55 18.96
N SER A 188 -16.75 -4.42 18.05
CA SER A 188 -17.48 -4.89 16.87
C SER A 188 -17.94 -3.77 15.93
N GLU A 189 -17.20 -2.67 15.88
CA GLU A 189 -17.41 -1.59 14.94
C GLU A 189 -16.47 -1.73 13.73
N GLU A 190 -16.96 -1.31 12.56
CA GLU A 190 -16.16 -1.25 11.34
C GLU A 190 -15.50 0.13 11.23
N ALA A 191 -14.17 0.16 11.30
CA ALA A 191 -13.37 1.36 11.08
C ALA A 191 -12.13 1.08 10.23
N GLY A 192 -11.49 2.15 9.78
CA GLY A 192 -10.32 2.10 8.90
C GLY A 192 -10.68 1.88 7.44
N ARG A 193 -9.70 1.49 6.62
CA ARG A 193 -9.84 1.24 5.19
C ARG A 193 -8.84 0.18 4.73
N ILE A 194 -9.11 -0.44 3.59
CA ILE A 194 -8.16 -1.34 2.92
C ILE A 194 -7.69 -0.68 1.63
N VAL A 195 -6.38 -0.49 1.46
CA VAL A 195 -5.79 0.06 0.23
C VAL A 195 -5.00 -1.02 -0.49
N ILE A 196 -5.43 -1.35 -1.71
CA ILE A 196 -4.92 -2.47 -2.49
C ILE A 196 -4.22 -1.95 -3.74
N GLY A 197 -2.95 -2.30 -3.94
CA GLY A 197 -2.27 -2.06 -5.21
C GLY A 197 -2.56 -3.20 -6.18
N ALA A 198 -3.30 -2.91 -7.25
CA ALA A 198 -3.83 -3.93 -8.14
C ALA A 198 -3.10 -3.92 -9.48
N MET A 199 -2.36 -5.00 -9.78
CA MET A 199 -1.79 -5.25 -11.10
C MET A 199 -2.84 -5.85 -12.05
N PRO A 200 -2.62 -5.85 -13.38
CA PRO A 200 -3.66 -6.11 -14.38
C PRO A 200 -4.59 -7.29 -14.13
N LEU A 201 -4.05 -8.50 -13.94
CA LEU A 201 -4.84 -9.71 -13.69
C LEU A 201 -5.73 -9.59 -12.44
N SER A 202 -5.20 -9.01 -11.36
CA SER A 202 -5.94 -8.92 -10.10
C SER A 202 -7.24 -8.10 -10.24
N ARG A 203 -7.29 -7.12 -11.15
CA ARG A 203 -8.43 -6.22 -11.36
C ARG A 203 -9.61 -6.89 -12.03
N SER A 204 -9.35 -7.81 -12.97
CA SER A 204 -10.41 -8.48 -13.73
C SER A 204 -10.78 -9.86 -13.17
N TYR A 205 -9.86 -10.52 -12.45
CA TYR A 205 -10.06 -11.90 -11.97
C TYR A 205 -10.17 -12.02 -10.45
N VAL A 206 -9.20 -11.51 -9.69
CA VAL A 206 -9.12 -11.76 -8.23
C VAL A 206 -10.03 -10.85 -7.42
N LEU A 207 -9.90 -9.54 -7.62
CA LEU A 207 -10.53 -8.52 -6.78
C LEU A 207 -12.05 -8.45 -6.89
N PRO A 208 -12.68 -8.57 -8.08
CA PRO A 208 -14.14 -8.43 -8.18
C PRO A 208 -14.88 -9.41 -7.24
N GLN A 209 -14.49 -10.68 -7.24
CA GLN A 209 -15.11 -11.69 -6.39
C GLN A 209 -14.72 -11.52 -4.91
N ALA A 210 -13.44 -11.26 -4.62
CA ALA A 210 -12.99 -11.05 -3.25
C ALA A 210 -13.70 -9.85 -2.58
N ILE A 211 -13.89 -8.75 -3.31
CA ILE A 211 -14.63 -7.57 -2.86
C ILE A 211 -16.12 -7.90 -2.68
N ALA A 212 -16.74 -8.60 -3.62
CA ALA A 212 -18.15 -8.99 -3.51
C ALA A 212 -18.41 -9.84 -2.26
N ASN A 213 -17.57 -10.85 -2.01
CA ASN A 213 -17.66 -11.70 -0.82
C ASN A 213 -17.31 -10.94 0.46
N PHE A 214 -16.33 -10.04 0.41
CA PHE A 214 -15.97 -9.24 1.58
C PHE A 214 -17.11 -8.32 2.00
N ARG A 215 -17.87 -7.76 1.05
CA ARG A 215 -19.02 -6.88 1.35
C ARG A 215 -20.16 -7.58 2.07
N THR A 216 -20.30 -8.90 1.93
CA THR A 216 -21.30 -9.64 2.71
C THR A 216 -20.91 -9.77 4.19
N LEU A 217 -19.60 -9.65 4.49
CA LEU A 217 -19.06 -9.77 5.84
C LEU A 217 -18.82 -8.40 6.49
N ARG A 218 -18.36 -7.41 5.71
CA ARG A 218 -17.97 -6.06 6.14
C ARG A 218 -18.55 -4.99 5.18
N PRO A 219 -19.84 -4.65 5.30
CA PRO A 219 -20.52 -3.78 4.34
C PRO A 219 -19.96 -2.35 4.28
N LYS A 220 -19.37 -1.81 5.35
CA LYS A 220 -19.07 -0.37 5.47
C LYS A 220 -17.59 -0.02 5.27
N ILE A 221 -16.65 -0.92 5.55
CA ILE A 221 -15.20 -0.63 5.43
C ILE A 221 -14.83 -0.14 4.03
N PRO A 222 -14.32 1.08 3.83
CA PRO A 222 -13.86 1.54 2.53
C PRO A 222 -12.74 0.66 1.94
N ILE A 223 -12.85 0.32 0.66
CA ILE A 223 -11.78 -0.34 -0.10
C ILE A 223 -11.34 0.60 -1.22
N GLN A 224 -10.05 0.90 -1.26
CA GLN A 224 -9.44 1.68 -2.32
C GLN A 224 -8.56 0.76 -3.17
N VAL A 225 -8.84 0.72 -4.48
CA VAL A 225 -8.00 0.00 -5.45
C VAL A 225 -7.12 1.03 -6.17
N VAL A 226 -5.80 0.89 -6.00
CA VAL A 226 -4.79 1.75 -6.62
C VAL A 226 -4.19 1.00 -7.79
N GLU A 227 -4.20 1.65 -8.96
CA GLU A 227 -3.70 1.09 -10.21
C GLU A 227 -2.52 1.91 -10.70
N GLY A 228 -1.58 1.28 -11.38
CA GLY A 228 -0.43 1.98 -11.96
C GLY A 228 0.73 1.06 -12.29
N PRO A 229 1.85 1.63 -12.76
CA PRO A 229 3.10 0.92 -12.96
C PRO A 229 3.56 0.23 -11.67
N TYR A 230 4.20 -0.94 -11.81
CA TYR A 230 4.68 -1.72 -10.67
C TYR A 230 5.61 -0.93 -9.74
N ALA A 231 6.49 -0.09 -10.29
CA ALA A 231 7.41 0.72 -9.51
C ALA A 231 6.67 1.70 -8.57
N ASP A 232 5.59 2.31 -9.06
CA ASP A 232 4.80 3.28 -8.29
C ASP A 232 3.99 2.58 -7.18
N LEU A 233 3.37 1.44 -7.52
CA LEU A 233 2.66 0.61 -6.55
C LEU A 233 3.60 0.08 -5.46
N LEU A 234 4.79 -0.39 -5.84
CA LEU A 234 5.81 -0.84 -4.89
C LEU A 234 6.28 0.33 -4.01
N ALA A 235 6.47 1.52 -4.56
CA ALA A 235 6.84 2.69 -3.79
C ALA A 235 5.73 3.10 -2.80
N GLY A 236 4.46 3.05 -3.21
CA GLY A 236 3.30 3.27 -2.33
C GLY A 236 3.17 2.22 -1.22
N LEU A 237 3.40 0.95 -1.55
CA LEU A 237 3.47 -0.14 -0.57
C LEU A 237 4.56 0.17 0.46
N ARG A 238 5.77 0.48 0.01
CA ARG A 238 6.88 0.78 0.91
C ARG A 238 6.57 1.99 1.79
N ARG A 239 5.93 3.03 1.26
CA ARG A 239 5.52 4.24 2.02
C ARG A 239 4.38 4.00 3.01
N GLY A 240 3.74 2.83 3.04
CA GLY A 240 2.57 2.59 3.89
C GLY A 240 1.27 3.19 3.35
N GLU A 241 1.27 3.69 2.11
CA GLU A 241 0.08 4.23 1.43
C GLU A 241 -0.81 3.12 0.87
N ILE A 242 -0.20 1.99 0.52
CA ILE A 242 -0.87 0.78 0.05
C ILE A 242 -0.61 -0.32 1.07
N ASP A 243 -1.61 -1.10 1.45
CA ASP A 243 -1.46 -2.16 2.45
C ASP A 243 -0.77 -3.40 1.88
N PHE A 244 -1.20 -3.84 0.70
CA PHE A 244 -0.64 -4.98 -0.02
C PHE A 244 -0.84 -4.84 -1.53
N LEU A 245 0.01 -5.52 -2.31
CA LEU A 245 -0.15 -5.65 -3.76
C LEU A 245 -0.67 -7.03 -4.13
N ILE A 246 -1.46 -7.11 -5.20
CA ILE A 246 -1.88 -8.39 -5.80
C ILE A 246 -1.51 -8.41 -7.29
N GLY A 247 -0.81 -9.46 -7.71
CA GLY A 247 -0.53 -9.74 -9.13
C GLY A 247 0.77 -10.48 -9.39
N ALA A 248 1.33 -10.30 -10.58
CA ALA A 248 2.51 -11.03 -11.02
C ALA A 248 3.72 -10.73 -10.14
N LEU A 249 4.27 -11.79 -9.54
CA LEU A 249 5.45 -11.73 -8.68
C LEU A 249 6.72 -11.49 -9.50
N ARG A 250 7.79 -11.08 -8.82
CA ARG A 250 9.09 -10.74 -9.43
C ARG A 250 10.15 -11.67 -8.87
N ASP A 251 10.91 -12.28 -9.76
CA ASP A 251 12.07 -13.10 -9.43
C ASP A 251 13.32 -12.55 -10.14
N PRO A 252 14.35 -12.11 -9.39
CA PRO A 252 14.37 -11.99 -7.92
C PRO A 252 13.41 -10.90 -7.41
N ALA A 253 13.12 -10.94 -6.11
CA ALA A 253 12.41 -9.83 -5.45
C ALA A 253 13.20 -8.52 -5.68
N PRO A 254 12.53 -7.41 -6.01
CA PRO A 254 13.23 -6.19 -6.44
C PRO A 254 13.96 -5.50 -5.29
N ILE A 255 13.60 -5.79 -4.04
CA ILE A 255 14.13 -5.16 -2.84
C ILE A 255 13.92 -6.05 -1.61
N GLY A 256 14.77 -5.89 -0.59
CA GLY A 256 14.77 -6.73 0.61
C GLY A 256 13.78 -6.34 1.72
N ASP A 257 13.04 -5.23 1.57
CA ASP A 257 12.04 -4.76 2.55
C ASP A 257 10.60 -5.17 2.21
N VAL A 258 10.44 -6.12 1.27
CA VAL A 258 9.16 -6.71 0.91
C VAL A 258 9.21 -8.24 0.89
N GLU A 259 8.08 -8.86 1.23
CA GLU A 259 7.84 -10.29 1.14
C GLU A 259 6.88 -10.58 -0.02
N GLN A 260 7.14 -11.63 -0.78
CA GLN A 260 6.25 -12.12 -1.83
C GLN A 260 5.69 -13.49 -1.44
N ARG A 261 4.39 -13.68 -1.58
CA ARG A 261 3.70 -14.95 -1.28
C ARG A 261 2.93 -15.41 -2.50
N VAL A 262 3.29 -16.58 -3.03
CA VAL A 262 2.61 -17.18 -4.18
C VAL A 262 1.17 -17.52 -3.77
N LEU A 263 0.22 -17.18 -4.65
CA LEU A 263 -1.15 -17.63 -4.56
C LEU A 263 -1.39 -18.74 -5.59
N PHE A 264 -1.13 -18.48 -6.88
CA PHE A 264 -1.32 -19.43 -7.99
C PHE A 264 -0.36 -19.12 -9.13
N THR A 265 -0.42 -19.93 -10.19
CA THR A 265 0.25 -19.67 -11.46
C THR A 265 -0.75 -19.27 -12.53
N ASP A 266 -0.32 -18.40 -13.43
CA ASP A 266 -1.09 -17.99 -14.61
C ASP A 266 -0.19 -18.08 -15.85
N THR A 267 -0.77 -18.47 -16.99
CA THR A 267 -0.10 -18.53 -18.29
C THR A 267 -0.57 -17.38 -19.18
N LEU A 268 0.13 -17.16 -20.28
CA LEU A 268 -0.29 -16.24 -21.33
C LEU A 268 -1.19 -16.96 -22.33
N VAL A 269 -2.01 -16.16 -23.01
CA VAL A 269 -2.87 -16.58 -24.12
C VAL A 269 -2.76 -15.55 -25.24
N LEU A 270 -2.76 -16.04 -26.47
CA LEU A 270 -2.92 -15.20 -27.64
C LEU A 270 -4.41 -15.06 -27.93
N VAL A 271 -4.87 -13.83 -28.11
CA VAL A 271 -6.28 -13.52 -28.36
C VAL A 271 -6.46 -12.71 -29.62
N ALA A 272 -7.62 -12.84 -30.25
CA ALA A 272 -7.99 -12.08 -31.43
C ALA A 272 -9.46 -11.67 -31.38
N GLY A 273 -9.84 -10.74 -32.26
CA GLY A 273 -11.24 -10.43 -32.52
C GLY A 273 -12.01 -11.65 -33.04
N ARG A 274 -13.34 -11.60 -32.92
CA ARG A 274 -14.23 -12.70 -33.33
C ARG A 274 -14.12 -13.04 -34.82
N ASP A 275 -13.89 -12.03 -35.64
CA ASP A 275 -13.84 -12.14 -37.10
C ASP A 275 -12.41 -12.14 -37.65
N HIS A 276 -11.41 -12.31 -36.78
CA HIS A 276 -10.01 -12.28 -37.18
C HIS A 276 -9.68 -13.45 -38.14
N PRO A 277 -8.85 -13.26 -39.19
CA PRO A 277 -8.55 -14.31 -40.19
C PRO A 277 -7.90 -15.59 -39.64
N LEU A 278 -7.41 -15.56 -38.41
CA LEU A 278 -6.80 -16.71 -37.72
C LEU A 278 -7.81 -17.54 -36.92
N ILE A 279 -9.04 -17.07 -36.77
CA ILE A 279 -10.11 -17.82 -36.09
C ILE A 279 -10.49 -19.04 -36.94
N GLY A 280 -10.53 -20.21 -36.30
CA GLY A 280 -10.87 -21.48 -36.94
C GLY A 280 -9.68 -22.23 -37.55
N LYS A 281 -8.46 -21.70 -37.46
CA LYS A 281 -7.24 -22.45 -37.80
C LYS A 281 -6.78 -23.31 -36.62
N ASP A 282 -6.42 -24.57 -36.88
CA ASP A 282 -5.95 -25.50 -35.85
C ASP A 282 -4.47 -25.34 -35.50
N ASN A 283 -3.66 -24.85 -36.45
CA ASN A 283 -2.24 -24.63 -36.27
C ASN A 283 -1.83 -23.31 -36.90
N ILE A 284 -1.12 -22.47 -36.14
CA ILE A 284 -0.73 -21.12 -36.56
C ILE A 284 0.79 -21.03 -36.47
N ALA A 285 1.43 -20.79 -37.62
CA ALA A 285 2.88 -20.62 -37.69
C ALA A 285 3.29 -19.29 -37.05
N LEU A 286 4.47 -19.26 -36.43
CA LEU A 286 5.00 -18.06 -35.80
C LEU A 286 5.25 -16.94 -36.84
N GLU A 287 5.60 -17.30 -38.08
CA GLU A 287 5.76 -16.38 -39.19
C GLU A 287 4.46 -15.64 -39.54
N GLU A 288 3.33 -16.35 -39.43
CA GLU A 288 2.00 -15.81 -39.68
C GLU A 288 1.58 -14.87 -38.55
N LEU A 289 1.82 -15.25 -37.29
CA LEU A 289 1.64 -14.35 -36.15
C LEU A 289 2.43 -13.04 -36.30
N ALA A 290 3.65 -13.12 -36.84
CA ALA A 290 4.52 -11.97 -37.04
C ALA A 290 4.07 -11.01 -38.17
N SER A 291 3.11 -11.41 -39.03
CA SER A 291 2.59 -10.55 -40.09
C SER A 291 1.42 -9.67 -39.66
N TYR A 292 0.79 -9.96 -38.51
CA TYR A 292 -0.32 -9.18 -37.98
C TYR A 292 0.16 -8.06 -37.04
N PRO A 293 -0.63 -6.98 -36.88
CA PRO A 293 -0.39 -5.98 -35.86
C PRO A 293 -0.75 -6.51 -34.45
N TRP A 294 -0.19 -5.92 -33.40
CA TRP A 294 -0.31 -6.43 -32.03
C TRP A 294 -0.70 -5.37 -31.00
N VAL A 295 -1.47 -5.78 -29.98
CA VAL A 295 -1.64 -5.08 -28.71
C VAL A 295 -0.98 -5.90 -27.61
N VAL A 296 -0.04 -5.30 -26.88
CA VAL A 296 0.75 -6.01 -25.86
C VAL A 296 0.95 -5.16 -24.61
N GLY A 297 1.34 -5.82 -23.51
CA GLY A 297 1.72 -5.14 -22.29
C GLY A 297 2.91 -4.20 -22.46
N LEU A 298 2.99 -3.20 -21.59
CA LEU A 298 4.07 -2.21 -21.56
C LEU A 298 5.45 -2.87 -21.48
N SER A 299 6.42 -2.23 -22.14
CA SER A 299 7.84 -2.56 -22.03
C SER A 299 8.31 -2.70 -20.57
N GLY A 300 9.12 -3.72 -20.29
CA GLY A 300 9.64 -4.03 -18.94
C GLY A 300 8.71 -4.88 -18.06
N THR A 301 7.50 -5.21 -18.49
CA THR A 301 6.60 -6.12 -17.77
C THR A 301 6.94 -7.61 -18.02
N PRO A 302 6.56 -8.55 -17.13
CA PRO A 302 6.83 -9.97 -17.34
C PRO A 302 6.12 -10.52 -18.58
N ILE A 303 4.89 -10.07 -18.84
CA ILE A 303 4.11 -10.45 -20.02
C ILE A 303 4.86 -10.03 -21.29
N ARG A 304 5.36 -8.79 -21.32
CA ARG A 304 6.08 -8.28 -22.49
C ARG A 304 7.38 -9.04 -22.75
N LYS A 305 8.12 -9.45 -21.71
CA LYS A 305 9.34 -10.27 -21.88
C LYS A 305 9.04 -11.60 -22.57
N HIS A 306 7.97 -12.29 -22.16
CA HIS A 306 7.56 -13.54 -22.81
C HIS A 306 7.10 -13.29 -24.25
N PHE A 307 6.32 -12.24 -24.50
CA PHE A 307 5.91 -11.88 -25.85
C PHE A 307 7.10 -11.64 -26.78
N ASP A 308 8.06 -10.83 -26.35
CA ASP A 308 9.27 -10.54 -27.13
C ASP A 308 10.06 -11.83 -27.42
N ALA A 309 10.21 -12.69 -26.40
CA ALA A 309 10.94 -13.96 -26.51
C ALA A 309 10.32 -14.94 -27.52
N MET A 310 9.00 -14.88 -27.77
CA MET A 310 8.35 -15.73 -28.78
C MET A 310 8.93 -15.49 -30.17
N PHE A 311 9.34 -14.27 -30.49
CA PHE A 311 9.81 -13.87 -31.82
C PHE A 311 11.34 -13.89 -31.97
N ASP A 312 12.09 -14.22 -30.91
CA ASP A 312 13.56 -14.21 -30.95
C ASP A 312 14.11 -15.22 -31.96
N SER A 313 13.49 -16.40 -32.09
CA SER A 313 13.91 -17.45 -33.03
C SER A 313 13.72 -17.08 -34.51
N LEU A 314 12.79 -16.16 -34.80
CA LEU A 314 12.51 -15.67 -36.14
C LEU A 314 13.49 -14.61 -36.63
N GLY A 315 14.24 -13.97 -35.72
CA GLY A 315 15.07 -12.81 -36.03
C GLY A 315 14.30 -11.57 -36.52
N ARG A 316 12.96 -11.62 -36.51
CA ARG A 316 12.07 -10.51 -36.88
C ARG A 316 10.92 -10.38 -35.88
N ARG A 317 10.56 -9.14 -35.56
CA ARG A 317 9.42 -8.80 -34.69
C ARG A 317 8.23 -8.30 -35.52
N PRO A 318 7.00 -8.34 -34.98
CA PRO A 318 5.85 -7.71 -35.65
C PRO A 318 6.10 -6.23 -35.89
N ALA A 319 5.73 -5.74 -37.07
CA ALA A 319 6.05 -4.37 -37.49
C ALA A 319 5.18 -3.28 -36.82
N SER A 320 3.99 -3.64 -36.33
CA SER A 320 3.04 -2.70 -35.73
C SER A 320 2.61 -3.20 -34.35
N ILE A 321 2.96 -2.43 -33.32
CA ILE A 321 2.73 -2.77 -31.92
C ILE A 321 2.11 -1.56 -31.22
N VAL A 322 0.97 -1.80 -30.56
CA VAL A 322 0.34 -0.91 -29.59
C VAL A 322 0.66 -1.41 -28.19
N GLU A 323 1.35 -0.59 -27.39
CA GLU A 323 1.68 -0.93 -26.01
C GLU A 323 0.60 -0.40 -25.05
N SER A 324 -0.10 -1.30 -24.35
CA SER A 324 -1.12 -0.93 -23.38
C SER A 324 -1.37 -2.03 -22.33
N GLY A 325 -1.52 -1.62 -21.07
CA GLY A 325 -2.00 -2.50 -19.99
C GLY A 325 -3.53 -2.55 -19.84
N SER A 326 -4.27 -1.92 -20.75
CA SER A 326 -5.73 -1.83 -20.70
C SER A 326 -6.39 -2.97 -21.47
N LEU A 327 -7.05 -3.88 -20.75
CA LEU A 327 -7.85 -4.96 -21.34
C LEU A 327 -8.98 -4.41 -22.22
N ILE A 328 -9.62 -3.32 -21.78
CA ILE A 328 -10.73 -2.70 -22.52
C ILE A 328 -10.23 -2.16 -23.86
N LEU A 329 -9.11 -1.41 -23.87
CA LEU A 329 -8.54 -0.89 -25.11
C LEU A 329 -8.15 -2.02 -26.05
N MET A 330 -7.51 -3.07 -25.52
CA MET A 330 -7.18 -4.27 -26.30
C MET A 330 -8.44 -4.85 -26.93
N ARG A 331 -9.45 -5.23 -26.14
CA ARG A 331 -10.71 -5.79 -26.64
C ARG A 331 -11.33 -4.93 -27.74
N GLU A 332 -11.47 -3.63 -27.50
CA GLU A 332 -12.07 -2.72 -28.47
C GLU A 332 -11.26 -2.64 -29.79
N LEU A 333 -9.93 -2.70 -29.72
CA LEU A 333 -9.11 -2.69 -30.92
C LEU A 333 -9.18 -4.02 -31.67
N LEU A 334 -9.15 -5.14 -30.96
CA LEU A 334 -9.29 -6.49 -31.53
C LEU A 334 -10.63 -6.68 -32.24
N ASP A 335 -11.72 -6.06 -31.75
CA ASP A 335 -13.05 -6.15 -32.37
C ASP A 335 -13.17 -5.32 -33.67
N ARG A 336 -12.24 -4.38 -33.92
CA ARG A 336 -12.32 -3.43 -35.04
C ARG A 336 -11.24 -3.63 -36.10
N THR A 337 -10.24 -4.46 -35.82
CA THR A 337 -9.04 -4.58 -36.64
C THR A 337 -8.45 -5.97 -36.53
N ASP A 338 -7.52 -6.29 -37.43
CA ASP A 338 -6.77 -7.55 -37.40
C ASP A 338 -5.60 -7.53 -36.40
N HIS A 339 -5.73 -6.79 -35.30
CA HIS A 339 -4.74 -6.88 -34.22
C HIS A 339 -4.87 -8.22 -33.50
N LEU A 340 -3.72 -8.68 -32.99
CA LEU A 340 -3.61 -9.78 -32.05
C LEU A 340 -3.27 -9.26 -30.66
N GLY A 341 -3.70 -9.95 -29.62
CA GLY A 341 -3.41 -9.63 -28.23
C GLY A 341 -2.55 -10.72 -27.58
N CYS A 342 -1.61 -10.32 -26.74
CA CYS A 342 -0.91 -11.23 -25.83
C CYS A 342 -1.16 -10.78 -24.38
N ILE A 343 -1.85 -11.63 -23.62
CA ILE A 343 -2.37 -11.28 -22.29
C ILE A 343 -2.39 -12.50 -21.38
N SER A 344 -2.55 -12.28 -20.08
CA SER A 344 -2.85 -13.33 -19.11
C SER A 344 -4.15 -14.06 -19.48
N TYR A 345 -4.14 -15.39 -19.40
CA TYR A 345 -5.34 -16.21 -19.60
C TYR A 345 -6.44 -15.82 -18.61
N LEU A 346 -6.13 -15.82 -17.31
CA LEU A 346 -7.12 -15.49 -16.28
C LEU A 346 -7.58 -14.03 -16.34
N GLN A 347 -6.73 -13.10 -16.81
CA GLN A 347 -7.14 -11.73 -17.05
C GLN A 347 -8.18 -11.63 -18.17
N ALA A 348 -8.06 -12.47 -19.21
CA ALA A 348 -8.94 -12.51 -20.37
C ALA A 348 -10.18 -13.41 -20.17
N GLU A 349 -10.23 -14.21 -19.11
CA GLU A 349 -11.28 -15.23 -18.87
C GLU A 349 -12.69 -14.68 -19.11
N ALA A 350 -13.06 -13.57 -18.46
CA ALA A 350 -14.40 -13.00 -18.60
C ALA A 350 -14.74 -12.60 -20.05
N GLU A 351 -13.76 -12.09 -20.80
CA GLU A 351 -13.95 -11.68 -22.20
C GLU A 351 -14.06 -12.92 -23.12
N LEU A 352 -13.27 -13.97 -22.85
CA LEU A 352 -13.31 -15.24 -23.55
C LEU A 352 -14.63 -15.97 -23.33
N THR A 353 -15.06 -16.10 -22.06
CA THR A 353 -16.33 -16.76 -21.69
C THR A 353 -17.54 -16.06 -22.28
N ARG A 354 -17.51 -14.71 -22.37
CA ARG A 354 -18.56 -13.91 -23.02
C ARG A 354 -18.46 -13.89 -24.54
N GLY A 355 -17.41 -14.49 -25.11
CA GLY A 355 -17.17 -14.53 -26.54
C GLY A 355 -16.86 -13.17 -27.17
N LEU A 356 -16.41 -12.19 -26.37
CA LEU A 356 -16.05 -10.85 -26.84
C LEU A 356 -14.70 -10.84 -27.56
N ILE A 357 -13.82 -11.78 -27.20
CA ILE A 357 -12.57 -12.12 -27.90
C ILE A 357 -12.46 -13.63 -27.99
N LYS A 358 -11.56 -14.14 -28.83
CA LYS A 358 -11.29 -15.58 -29.00
C LYS A 358 -9.83 -15.88 -28.73
N ALA A 359 -9.56 -17.00 -28.06
CA ALA A 359 -8.21 -17.52 -27.90
C ALA A 359 -7.75 -18.21 -29.19
N LEU A 360 -6.49 -18.00 -29.56
CA LEU A 360 -5.84 -18.72 -30.64
C LEU A 360 -5.19 -20.01 -30.12
N PRO A 361 -5.18 -21.11 -30.89
CA PRO A 361 -4.56 -22.37 -30.47
C PRO A 361 -3.04 -22.31 -30.61
N TYR A 362 -2.40 -21.61 -29.67
CA TYR A 362 -0.95 -21.46 -29.60
C TYR A 362 -0.46 -21.80 -28.19
N ASN A 363 0.42 -22.79 -28.06
CA ASN A 363 0.88 -23.26 -26.74
C ASN A 363 1.83 -22.25 -26.09
N LEU A 364 1.42 -21.76 -24.92
CA LEU A 364 2.19 -20.84 -24.08
C LEU A 364 2.35 -21.36 -22.64
N ASP A 365 2.31 -22.68 -22.42
CA ASP A 365 2.40 -23.27 -21.08
C ASP A 365 3.73 -22.93 -20.39
N HIS A 366 4.81 -22.78 -21.18
CA HIS A 366 6.13 -22.35 -20.71
C HIS A 366 6.15 -20.91 -20.15
N THR A 367 5.08 -20.13 -20.34
CA THR A 367 4.94 -18.76 -19.82
C THR A 367 4.29 -18.70 -18.43
N ALA A 368 4.10 -19.87 -17.80
CA ALA A 368 3.56 -19.97 -16.45
C ALA A 368 4.37 -19.11 -15.48
N ARG A 369 3.67 -18.21 -14.77
CA ARG A 369 4.30 -17.29 -13.82
C ARG A 369 3.52 -17.21 -12.51
N PRO A 370 4.22 -17.04 -11.39
CA PRO A 370 3.56 -16.94 -10.10
C PRO A 370 2.81 -15.60 -9.97
N ILE A 371 1.56 -15.69 -9.56
CA ILE A 371 0.68 -14.60 -9.16
C ILE A 371 0.54 -14.67 -7.64
N GLY A 372 0.64 -13.54 -6.96
CA GLY A 372 0.67 -13.55 -5.52
C GLY A 372 0.47 -12.21 -4.84
N LEU A 373 0.72 -12.21 -3.54
CA LEU A 373 0.73 -11.04 -2.67
C LEU A 373 2.15 -10.48 -2.57
N THR A 374 2.29 -9.15 -2.59
CA THR A 374 3.51 -8.47 -2.13
C THR A 374 3.19 -7.61 -0.92
N LEU A 375 3.89 -7.85 0.18
CA LEU A 375 3.68 -7.24 1.49
C LEU A 375 4.96 -6.53 1.94
N ARG A 376 4.85 -5.51 2.80
CA ARG A 376 6.04 -5.02 3.52
C ARG A 376 6.51 -6.08 4.51
N SER A 377 7.83 -6.23 4.65
CA SER A 377 8.39 -7.17 5.64
C SER A 377 7.91 -6.82 7.04
N GLY A 378 7.40 -7.83 7.76
CA GLY A 378 6.86 -7.66 9.12
C GLY A 378 5.58 -6.81 9.22
N TRP A 379 4.86 -6.56 8.11
CA TRP A 379 3.54 -5.92 8.15
C TRP A 379 2.54 -6.76 8.95
N MET A 380 1.72 -6.08 9.76
CA MET A 380 0.69 -6.70 10.56
C MET A 380 -0.70 -6.24 10.08
N PRO A 381 -1.47 -7.11 9.40
CA PRO A 381 -2.82 -6.78 8.97
C PRO A 381 -3.74 -6.55 10.17
N THR A 382 -4.77 -5.73 9.99
CA THR A 382 -5.93 -5.67 10.90
C THR A 382 -6.83 -6.89 10.68
N ALA A 383 -7.80 -7.09 11.57
CA ALA A 383 -8.78 -8.18 11.42
C ALA A 383 -9.51 -8.14 10.07
N ALA A 384 -9.93 -6.94 9.63
CA ALA A 384 -10.60 -6.75 8.35
C ALA A 384 -9.67 -7.03 7.15
N GLN A 385 -8.42 -6.59 7.23
CA GLN A 385 -7.43 -6.86 6.18
C GLN A 385 -7.13 -8.36 6.09
N GLU A 386 -6.96 -9.06 7.21
CA GLU A 386 -6.71 -10.50 7.20
C GLU A 386 -7.92 -11.27 6.65
N GLN A 387 -9.14 -10.90 7.05
CA GLN A 387 -10.37 -11.50 6.51
C GLN A 387 -10.49 -11.29 4.99
N PHE A 388 -10.09 -10.12 4.47
CA PHE A 388 -10.03 -9.89 3.02
C PHE A 388 -8.98 -10.77 2.35
N LEU A 389 -7.78 -10.90 2.94
CA LEU A 389 -6.72 -11.75 2.41
C LEU A 389 -7.11 -13.23 2.41
N ASP A 390 -7.88 -13.70 3.39
CA ASP A 390 -8.42 -15.05 3.41
C ASP A 390 -9.36 -15.31 2.23
N LEU A 391 -10.26 -14.37 1.91
CA LEU A 391 -11.12 -14.47 0.73
C LEU A 391 -10.32 -14.51 -0.58
N VAL A 392 -9.24 -13.73 -0.65
CA VAL A 392 -8.30 -13.77 -1.79
C VAL A 392 -7.65 -15.15 -1.90
N ARG A 393 -7.21 -15.76 -0.80
CA ARG A 393 -6.59 -17.09 -0.77
C ARG A 393 -7.58 -18.19 -1.14
N GLN A 394 -8.82 -18.12 -0.66
CA GLN A 394 -9.86 -19.12 -0.93
C GLN A 394 -10.24 -19.22 -2.42
N ARG A 395 -10.33 -18.09 -3.13
CA ARG A 395 -10.63 -18.08 -4.59
C ARG A 395 -9.59 -18.87 -5.38
N VAL A 396 -8.36 -18.85 -4.90
CA VAL A 396 -7.20 -19.38 -5.59
C VAL A 396 -7.02 -20.90 -5.36
N GLY A 397 -7.45 -21.40 -4.20
CA GLY A 397 -7.38 -22.82 -3.86
C GLY A 397 -8.46 -23.70 -4.51
N THR A 398 -9.33 -23.13 -5.35
CA THR A 398 -10.32 -23.90 -6.10
C THR A 398 -9.76 -24.14 -7.51
N PRO A 399 -9.24 -25.35 -7.83
CA PRO A 399 -8.99 -25.69 -9.22
C PRO A 399 -10.31 -25.59 -10.00
N LEU A 400 -10.27 -24.97 -11.18
CA LEU A 400 -11.37 -25.02 -12.14
C LEU A 400 -11.56 -26.46 -12.65
#